data_AF-A0A1Q6TRV1-F1
#
_entry.id   AF-A0A1Q6TRV1-F1
#
_cell.length_a   1.000
_cell.length_b   1.000
_cell.length_c   1.000
_cell.angle_alpha   90.00
_cell.angle_beta   90.00
_cell.angle_gamma   90.00
#
_symmetry.space_group_name_H-M   'P 1'
#
loop_
_entity.id
_entity.type
_entity.pdbx_description
1 polymer ?
#
loop_
_entity_poly.entity_id
_entity_poly.type
_entity_poly.pdbx_seq_one_letter_code
_entity_poly.pdbx_strand_id
1 'polypeptide(L)'
;MTNKTYATVLEIYNNNIGSEHLYKRDCCPSMVYTDGVMDFAEVLNAHWLIDMVYGYMYRVVENYNQTKDYFYVVQVAVKHNYQGYFEIYHEGYIDGKYNEHIPVVKQKIPFFDLPFNIEEKITKYQFFLELDSDNPLRFIFMLPREH
;
A
#
# COMPACT_ATOMS: atom_id res chain seq x y z
N MET A 1 -7.04 21.01 -14.02
CA MET A 1 -6.89 20.02 -12.94
C MET A 1 -8.23 19.88 -12.26
N THR A 2 -8.91 18.75 -12.45
CA THR A 2 -10.12 18.40 -11.70
C THR A 2 -9.72 18.16 -10.25
N ASN A 3 -10.35 18.85 -9.30
CA ASN A 3 -10.15 18.58 -7.87
C ASN A 3 -10.64 17.15 -7.58
N LYS A 4 -9.71 16.26 -7.26
CA LYS A 4 -10.01 14.86 -6.95
C LYS A 4 -10.54 14.79 -5.53
N THR A 5 -11.63 14.06 -5.32
CA THR A 5 -12.34 14.02 -4.03
C THR A 5 -12.19 12.66 -3.38
N TYR A 6 -12.57 12.55 -2.10
CA TYR A 6 -12.60 11.25 -1.43
C TYR A 6 -13.58 10.28 -2.10
N ALA A 7 -14.68 10.77 -2.70
CA ALA A 7 -15.60 9.95 -3.47
C ALA A 7 -14.91 9.27 -4.68
N THR A 8 -13.99 9.97 -5.35
CA THR A 8 -13.15 9.39 -6.42
C THR A 8 -12.32 8.22 -5.90
N VAL A 9 -11.82 8.30 -4.66
CA VAL A 9 -11.08 7.17 -4.07
C VAL A 9 -12.01 5.99 -3.82
N LEU A 10 -13.21 6.23 -3.29
CA LEU A 10 -14.19 5.18 -3.06
C LEU A 10 -14.61 4.49 -4.37
N GLU A 11 -14.74 5.23 -5.47
CA GLU A 11 -14.99 4.66 -6.79
C GLU A 11 -13.87 3.71 -7.22
N ILE A 12 -12.60 4.12 -7.09
CA ILE A 12 -11.43 3.26 -7.41
C ILE A 12 -11.48 1.97 -6.58
N TYR A 13 -11.67 2.06 -5.26
CA TYR A 13 -11.75 0.89 -4.38
C TYR A 13 -12.97 0.00 -4.67
N ASN A 14 -14.07 0.57 -5.16
CA ASN A 14 -15.30 -0.19 -5.42
C ASN A 14 -15.31 -0.88 -6.78
N ASN A 15 -14.65 -0.29 -7.77
CA ASN A 15 -14.63 -0.80 -9.14
C ASN A 15 -13.60 -1.91 -9.34
N ASN A 16 -12.55 -1.93 -8.52
CA ASN A 16 -11.47 -2.92 -8.64
C ASN A 16 -11.73 -4.09 -7.69
N ILE A 17 -12.34 -5.15 -8.22
CA ILE A 17 -12.62 -6.43 -7.55
C ILE A 17 -11.95 -7.54 -8.35
N GLY A 18 -10.86 -8.10 -7.81
CA GLY A 18 -9.90 -8.85 -8.62
C GLY A 18 -9.18 -7.96 -9.64
N SER A 19 -8.21 -8.52 -10.36
CA SER A 19 -7.43 -7.79 -11.37
C SER A 19 -7.34 -8.61 -12.66
N GLU A 20 -7.48 -7.92 -13.79
CA GLU A 20 -7.35 -8.51 -15.13
C GLU A 20 -5.91 -8.36 -15.65
N HIS A 21 -5.19 -7.32 -15.21
CA HIS A 21 -3.83 -7.03 -15.65
C HIS A 21 -2.87 -6.78 -14.48
N LEU A 22 -1.63 -7.24 -14.68
CA LEU A 22 -0.52 -6.92 -13.78
C LEU A 22 0.47 -6.00 -14.49
N TYR A 23 0.86 -4.94 -13.78
CA TYR A 23 1.80 -3.93 -14.22
C TYR A 23 3.13 -4.12 -13.50
N LYS A 24 4.20 -3.59 -14.08
CA LYS A 24 5.53 -3.55 -13.46
C LYS A 24 6.32 -2.37 -14.02
N ARG A 25 7.30 -1.90 -13.25
CA ARG A 25 8.31 -0.97 -13.76
C ARG A 25 9.52 -1.76 -14.26
N ASP A 26 10.08 -1.34 -15.40
CA ASP A 26 11.24 -2.00 -15.99
C ASP A 26 12.46 -2.05 -15.06
N CYS A 27 12.67 -0.98 -14.27
CA CYS A 27 13.75 -0.92 -13.29
C CYS A 27 13.50 -1.76 -12.02
N CYS A 28 12.29 -2.27 -11.83
CA CYS A 28 11.83 -2.89 -10.59
C CYS A 28 11.07 -4.21 -10.84
N PRO A 29 11.63 -5.18 -11.58
CA PRO A 29 10.86 -6.34 -12.04
C PRO A 29 10.42 -7.30 -10.92
N SER A 30 10.95 -7.14 -9.70
CA SER A 30 10.59 -7.92 -8.52
C SER A 30 9.23 -7.53 -7.93
N MET A 31 8.65 -6.40 -8.33
CA MET A 31 7.33 -5.98 -7.88
C MET A 31 6.39 -5.83 -9.07
N VAL A 32 5.27 -6.51 -9.00
CA VAL A 32 4.11 -6.29 -9.86
C VAL A 32 3.01 -5.61 -9.05
N TYR A 33 2.10 -4.92 -9.73
CA TYR A 33 0.94 -4.31 -9.10
C TYR A 33 -0.30 -4.42 -9.98
N THR A 34 -1.48 -4.38 -9.37
CA THR A 34 -2.78 -4.64 -10.01
C THR A 34 -3.41 -3.42 -10.67
N ASP A 35 -4.50 -3.62 -11.38
CA ASP A 35 -5.35 -2.57 -11.97
C ASP A 35 -5.76 -1.53 -10.93
N GLY A 36 -6.20 -1.94 -9.74
CA GLY A 36 -6.62 -1.01 -8.69
C GLY A 36 -5.49 -0.10 -8.19
N VAL A 37 -4.27 -0.61 -8.09
CA VAL A 37 -3.10 0.22 -7.76
C VAL A 37 -2.75 1.17 -8.89
N MET A 38 -2.85 0.72 -10.14
CA MET A 38 -2.59 1.55 -11.32
C MET A 38 -3.62 2.67 -11.44
N ASP A 39 -4.91 2.36 -11.31
CA ASP A 39 -6.01 3.32 -11.25
C ASP A 39 -5.78 4.33 -10.12
N PHE A 40 -5.40 3.88 -8.92
CA PHE A 40 -5.09 4.79 -7.82
C PHE A 40 -3.94 5.74 -8.19
N ALA A 41 -2.87 5.22 -8.80
CA ALA A 41 -1.71 6.02 -9.20
C ALA A 41 -2.05 7.03 -10.30
N GLU A 42 -2.76 6.65 -11.36
CA GLU A 42 -3.11 7.54 -12.47
C GLU A 42 -4.24 8.49 -12.11
N VAL A 43 -5.36 7.94 -11.62
CA VAL A 43 -6.56 8.69 -11.29
C VAL A 43 -6.32 9.58 -10.09
N LEU A 44 -5.32 9.37 -9.22
CA LEU A 44 -4.95 10.31 -8.15
C LEU A 44 -3.63 11.04 -8.36
N ASN A 45 -2.88 10.75 -9.42
CA ASN A 45 -1.51 11.26 -9.64
C ASN A 45 -0.54 10.84 -8.50
N ALA A 46 -0.73 9.65 -7.95
CA ALA A 46 -0.04 9.13 -6.77
C ALA A 46 1.01 8.06 -7.10
N HIS A 47 1.70 8.16 -8.24
CA HIS A 47 2.76 7.22 -8.63
C HIS A 47 3.89 7.09 -7.58
N TRP A 48 4.08 8.13 -6.77
CA TRP A 48 5.02 8.11 -5.65
C TRP A 48 4.75 6.97 -4.66
N LEU A 49 3.50 6.48 -4.56
CA LEU A 49 3.15 5.38 -3.67
C LEU A 49 3.83 4.08 -4.11
N ILE A 50 3.80 3.79 -5.41
CA ILE A 50 4.47 2.63 -6.00
C ILE A 50 5.98 2.73 -5.75
N ASP A 51 6.54 3.91 -5.97
CA ASP A 51 7.98 4.18 -5.76
C ASP A 51 8.38 4.01 -4.29
N MET A 52 7.54 4.45 -3.36
CA MET A 52 7.78 4.30 -1.93
C MET A 52 7.69 2.85 -1.47
N VAL A 53 6.67 2.12 -1.90
CA VAL A 53 6.57 0.68 -1.58
C VAL A 53 7.81 -0.04 -2.10
N TYR A 54 8.19 0.21 -3.35
CA TYR A 54 9.41 -0.35 -3.93
C TYR A 54 10.66 0.00 -3.12
N GLY A 55 10.83 1.28 -2.78
CA GLY A 55 11.98 1.76 -2.00
C GLY A 55 12.12 1.12 -0.62
N TYR A 56 11.03 0.58 -0.05
CA TYR A 56 11.01 -0.08 1.23
C TYR A 56 10.98 -1.61 1.18
N MET A 57 10.95 -2.22 -0.01
CA MET A 57 10.94 -3.67 -0.16
C MET A 57 12.10 -4.36 0.55
N TYR A 58 13.28 -3.73 0.62
CA TYR A 58 14.43 -4.32 1.32
C TYR A 58 14.14 -4.55 2.82
N ARG A 59 13.38 -3.67 3.49
CA ARG A 59 12.97 -3.87 4.89
C ARG A 59 11.93 -4.97 5.03
N VAL A 60 11.07 -5.11 4.03
CA VAL A 60 10.10 -6.21 3.97
C VAL A 60 10.83 -7.54 3.81
N VAL A 61 11.86 -7.61 2.95
CA VAL A 61 12.73 -8.79 2.82
C VAL A 61 13.46 -9.11 4.13
N GLU A 62 14.01 -8.10 4.80
CA GLU A 62 14.66 -8.27 6.11
C GLU A 62 13.69 -8.85 7.16
N ASN A 63 12.46 -8.33 7.21
CA ASN A 63 11.42 -8.82 8.11
C ASN A 63 10.99 -10.25 7.74
N TYR A 64 10.68 -10.54 6.48
CA TYR A 64 10.35 -11.89 5.99
C TYR A 64 11.44 -12.92 6.36
N ASN A 65 12.71 -12.54 6.27
CA ASN A 65 13.80 -13.45 6.63
C ASN A 65 13.79 -13.84 8.11
N GLN A 66 13.25 -12.98 8.98
CA GLN A 66 13.14 -13.19 10.43
C GLN A 66 11.84 -13.88 10.83
N THR A 67 10.71 -13.50 10.21
CA THR A 67 9.38 -13.91 10.67
C THR A 67 8.71 -14.94 9.77
N LYS A 68 9.09 -14.99 8.49
CA LYS A 68 8.44 -15.75 7.41
C LYS A 68 7.01 -15.30 7.08
N ASP A 69 6.66 -14.07 7.44
CA ASP A 69 5.38 -13.47 7.04
C ASP A 69 5.39 -13.10 5.55
N TYR A 70 4.41 -13.59 4.81
CA TYR A 70 4.28 -13.35 3.37
C TYR A 70 3.24 -12.30 3.02
N PHE A 71 2.55 -11.73 4.02
CA PHE A 71 1.46 -10.78 3.82
C PHE A 71 1.67 -9.51 4.66
N TYR A 72 1.57 -8.36 4.01
CA TYR A 72 1.76 -7.05 4.61
C TYR A 72 0.65 -6.09 4.21
N VAL A 73 0.30 -5.20 5.14
CA VAL A 73 -0.58 -4.06 4.87
C VAL A 73 0.27 -2.83 4.63
N VAL A 74 0.05 -2.18 3.49
CA VAL A 74 0.56 -0.85 3.18
C VAL A 74 -0.53 0.16 3.48
N GLN A 75 -0.24 1.14 4.33
CA GLN A 75 -1.20 2.15 4.75
C GLN A 75 -0.66 3.56 4.51
N VAL A 76 -1.48 4.41 3.90
CA VAL A 76 -1.28 5.86 3.86
C VAL A 76 -2.34 6.51 4.72
N ALA A 77 -1.93 7.22 5.77
CA ALA A 77 -2.81 7.95 6.65
C ALA A 77 -2.67 9.46 6.41
N VAL A 78 -3.77 10.14 6.08
CA VAL A 78 -3.81 11.56 5.72
C VAL A 78 -4.71 12.32 6.70
N LYS A 79 -4.19 13.40 7.28
CA LYS A 79 -4.95 14.34 8.11
C LYS A 79 -5.48 15.50 7.25
N HIS A 80 -6.47 16.23 7.77
CA HIS A 80 -7.04 17.42 7.11
C HIS A 80 -6.04 18.55 6.82
N ASN A 81 -4.88 18.55 7.50
CA ASN A 81 -3.79 19.48 7.22
C ASN A 81 -2.80 18.94 6.17
N TYR A 82 -3.18 17.92 5.40
CA TYR A 82 -2.37 17.23 4.38
C TYR A 82 -1.08 16.59 4.91
N GLN A 83 -0.93 16.44 6.22
CA GLN A 83 0.18 15.71 6.83
C GLN A 83 -0.23 14.29 7.18
N GLY A 84 0.75 13.41 7.31
CA GLY A 84 0.48 12.11 7.90
C GLY A 84 1.65 11.16 7.80
N TYR A 85 1.38 9.91 7.47
CA TYR A 85 2.41 8.89 7.38
C TYR A 85 2.07 7.80 6.37
N PHE A 86 3.13 7.22 5.83
CA PHE A 86 3.13 5.94 5.16
C PHE A 86 3.64 4.88 6.13
N GLU A 87 3.04 3.70 6.11
CA GLU A 87 3.44 2.59 6.95
C GLU A 87 3.28 1.26 6.20
N ILE A 88 4.22 0.35 6.44
CA ILE A 88 4.08 -1.07 6.11
C ILE A 88 4.10 -1.83 7.42
N TYR A 89 3.11 -2.69 7.64
CA TYR A 89 3.01 -3.52 8.83
C TYR A 89 2.47 -4.91 8.47
N HIS A 90 2.63 -5.87 9.36
CA HIS A 90 1.99 -7.16 9.25
C HIS A 90 1.22 -7.48 10.55
N GLU A 91 0.41 -8.52 10.49
CA GLU A 91 -0.25 -9.10 11.67
C GLU A 91 0.47 -10.39 12.05
N GLY A 92 0.40 -10.78 13.33
CA GLY A 92 1.06 -12.01 13.76
C GLY A 92 1.13 -12.17 15.28
N TYR A 93 1.80 -13.23 15.72
CA TYR A 93 1.95 -13.53 17.14
C TYR A 93 3.29 -13.01 17.68
N ILE A 94 3.23 -12.25 18.78
CA ILE A 94 4.39 -11.86 19.58
C ILE A 94 4.17 -12.39 20.99
N ASP A 95 5.11 -13.20 21.49
CA ASP A 95 5.06 -13.80 22.83
C ASP A 95 3.72 -14.54 23.11
N GLY A 96 3.20 -15.24 22.09
CA GLY A 96 1.95 -16.00 22.18
C GLY A 96 0.67 -15.16 22.13
N LYS A 97 0.78 -13.84 21.95
CA LYS A 97 -0.37 -12.94 21.77
C LYS A 97 -0.47 -12.48 20.31
N TYR A 98 -1.69 -12.53 19.76
CA TYR A 98 -1.96 -11.97 18.44
C TYR A 98 -1.89 -10.43 18.47
N ASN A 99 -1.21 -9.86 17.49
CA ASN A 99 -1.09 -8.43 17.27
C ASN A 99 -1.56 -8.12 15.84
N GLU A 100 -2.60 -7.30 15.74
CA GLU A 100 -3.15 -6.78 14.47
C GLU A 100 -2.25 -5.72 13.81
N HIS A 101 -1.16 -5.30 14.48
CA HIS A 101 -0.28 -4.25 13.98
C HIS A 101 1.14 -4.42 14.48
N ILE A 102 2.00 -5.01 13.65
CA ILE A 102 3.44 -5.15 13.88
C ILE A 102 4.17 -4.30 12.82
N PRO A 103 4.71 -3.12 13.19
CA PRO A 103 5.25 -2.18 12.22
C PRO A 103 6.60 -2.65 11.65
N VAL A 104 6.73 -2.57 10.32
CA VAL A 104 7.98 -2.85 9.59
C VAL A 104 8.63 -1.54 9.14
N VAL A 105 7.84 -0.64 8.57
CA VAL A 105 8.27 0.67 8.09
C VAL A 105 7.27 1.71 8.54
N LYS A 106 7.75 2.85 9.02
CA LYS A 106 6.91 4.03 9.25
C LYS A 106 7.65 5.30 8.85
N GLN A 107 7.09 6.05 7.92
CA GLN A 107 7.64 7.32 7.44
C GLN A 107 6.60 8.42 7.58
N LYS A 108 6.96 9.51 8.28
CA LYS A 108 6.15 10.72 8.30
C LYS A 108 6.27 11.42 6.95
N ILE A 109 5.14 11.85 6.41
CA ILE A 109 5.09 12.63 5.17
C ILE A 109 4.55 14.03 5.51
N PRO A 110 5.32 15.08 5.23
CA PRO A 110 4.96 16.45 5.60
C PRO A 110 3.85 17.02 4.70
N PHE A 111 3.65 16.47 3.51
CA PHE A 111 2.62 16.91 2.59
C PHE A 111 2.18 15.77 1.67
N PHE A 112 0.88 15.46 1.68
CA PHE A 112 0.23 14.55 0.74
C PHE A 112 -0.60 15.32 -0.26
N ASP A 113 -0.55 14.87 -1.51
CA ASP A 113 -1.39 15.28 -2.62
C ASP A 113 -2.58 14.33 -2.82
N LEU A 114 -3.11 13.77 -1.73
CA LEU A 114 -4.27 12.89 -1.72
C LEU A 114 -5.49 13.58 -1.13
N PRO A 115 -6.71 13.24 -1.58
CA PRO A 115 -7.93 13.70 -0.92
C PRO A 115 -8.00 13.19 0.53
N PHE A 116 -9.02 13.62 1.27
CA PHE A 116 -9.34 13.06 2.58
C PHE A 116 -10.85 13.08 2.80
N ASN A 117 -11.33 12.15 3.61
CA ASN A 117 -12.67 12.14 4.14
C ASN A 117 -12.83 13.28 5.16
N ILE A 118 -13.74 14.21 4.89
CA ILE A 118 -14.02 15.36 5.76
C ILE A 118 -14.68 14.95 7.09
N GLU A 119 -15.33 13.78 7.13
CA GLU A 119 -16.03 13.27 8.31
C GLU A 119 -15.09 12.57 9.29
N GLU A 120 -13.91 12.16 8.82
CA GLU A 120 -12.91 11.45 9.63
C GLU A 120 -11.74 12.36 9.99
N LYS A 121 -11.22 12.24 11.21
CA LYS A 121 -10.02 12.99 11.63
C LYS A 121 -8.76 12.60 10.83
N ILE A 122 -8.70 11.33 10.41
CA ILE A 122 -7.59 10.75 9.66
C ILE A 122 -8.19 9.79 8.64
N THR A 123 -7.98 10.06 7.36
CA THR A 123 -8.34 9.14 6.28
C THR A 123 -7.22 8.11 6.11
N LYS A 124 -7.60 6.84 5.99
CA LYS A 124 -6.65 5.73 5.79
C LYS A 124 -6.92 5.08 4.45
N TYR A 125 -5.89 5.06 3.61
CA TYR A 125 -5.85 4.26 2.39
C TYR A 125 -5.06 2.99 2.69
N GLN A 126 -5.67 1.83 2.49
CA GLN A 126 -5.05 0.54 2.71
C GLN A 126 -4.88 -0.21 1.40
N PHE A 127 -3.77 -0.91 1.30
CA PHE A 127 -3.36 -1.76 0.19
C PHE A 127 -2.68 -2.98 0.79
N PHE A 128 -2.56 -4.05 0.01
CA PHE A 128 -1.84 -5.25 0.41
C PHE A 128 -0.57 -5.42 -0.41
N LEU A 129 0.45 -5.95 0.25
CA LEU A 129 1.71 -6.34 -0.35
C LEU A 129 1.96 -7.78 0.04
N GLU A 130 1.83 -8.68 -0.94
CA GLU A 130 2.06 -10.10 -0.76
C GLU A 130 3.40 -10.50 -1.36
N LEU A 131 4.09 -11.43 -0.70
CA LEU A 131 5.33 -12.02 -1.16
C LEU A 131 5.03 -13.38 -1.76
N ASP A 132 5.34 -13.52 -3.05
CA ASP A 132 5.44 -14.81 -3.69
C ASP A 132 6.86 -15.37 -3.45
N SER A 133 6.90 -16.49 -2.72
CA SER A 133 8.12 -17.11 -2.23
C SER A 133 8.92 -17.87 -3.30
N ASP A 134 8.45 -17.90 -4.55
CA ASP A 134 9.22 -18.44 -5.66
C ASP A 134 10.56 -17.70 -5.82
N ASN A 135 11.62 -18.41 -6.17
CA ASN A 135 12.96 -17.82 -6.37
C ASN A 135 13.12 -17.38 -7.83
N PRO A 136 13.28 -16.07 -8.14
CA PRO A 136 13.52 -14.95 -7.22
C PRO A 136 12.23 -14.41 -6.59
N LEU A 137 12.34 -13.98 -5.32
CA LEU A 137 11.23 -13.43 -4.52
C LEU A 137 10.49 -12.34 -5.29
N ARG A 138 9.16 -12.47 -5.39
CA ARG A 138 8.31 -11.49 -6.06
C ARG A 138 7.33 -10.87 -5.09
N PHE A 139 6.90 -9.67 -5.42
CA PHE A 139 5.96 -8.88 -4.64
C PHE A 139 4.76 -8.53 -5.50
N ILE A 140 3.57 -8.70 -4.94
CA ILE A 140 2.32 -8.32 -5.56
C ILE A 140 1.69 -7.22 -4.71
N PHE A 141 1.60 -6.02 -5.27
CA PHE A 141 1.01 -4.85 -4.61
C PHE A 141 -0.39 -4.60 -5.16
N MET A 142 -1.41 -4.58 -4.29
CA MET A 142 -2.81 -4.64 -4.71
C MET A 142 -3.76 -3.85 -3.79
N LEU A 143 -4.95 -3.50 -4.28
CA LEU A 143 -6.03 -3.03 -3.41
C LEU A 143 -6.63 -4.19 -2.60
N PRO A 144 -7.27 -3.92 -1.45
CA PRO A 144 -7.79 -4.97 -0.57
C PRO A 144 -8.84 -5.89 -1.20
N ARG A 145 -9.58 -5.42 -2.21
CA ARG A 145 -10.63 -6.20 -2.89
C ARG A 145 -10.10 -6.99 -4.09
N GLU A 146 -8.79 -6.91 -4.36
CA GLU A 146 -8.11 -7.66 -5.42
C GLU A 146 -7.34 -8.89 -4.88
N HIS A 147 -7.27 -9.03 -3.56
CA HIS A 147 -6.77 -10.22 -2.85
C HIS A 147 -7.88 -11.26 -2.63
#